data_AF-A0A4Q2YKV0-F1
#
_entry.id   AF-A0A4Q2YKV0-F1
#
_cell.length_a   1.000
_cell.length_b   1.000
_cell.length_c   1.000
_cell.angle_alpha   90.00
_cell.angle_beta   90.00
_cell.angle_gamma   90.00
#
_symmetry.space_group_name_H-M   'P 1'
#
loop_
_entity.id
_entity.type
_entity.pdbx_description
1 polymer ?
#
loop_
_entity_poly.entity_id
_entity_poly.type
_entity_poly.pdbx_seq_one_letter_code
_entity_poly.pdbx_strand_id
1 'polypeptide(L)'
;MPPSKLKAREPEEVQPGHSKMIIYGPSGVGKTWFGLSFPKPYYLDTEGGADLRHYQERLKAAGGAYMGPADGTLDFGAVLAEIQTLATEQHGYKTLIIDSITKLYQAAIAAEAEKLGEKDAFGASKKPAIASMRRLVAWIDRLDMNVVLIAHEESEWGVINGQRTEVGKQADVWNKLVYEIDLSLQCAKRGPKRVAVVRKSRLIGFPEGEDFPLDYADFATRYGRDRIEAESKPLTLATPDQIKEIEDLLETVKTDPDFMEKCLKKFNAEGLTELNETQAAAVITALRKKIPTTK
;
A
#
# COMPACT_ATOMS: atom_id res chain seq x y z
N MET A 1 5.97 12.54 -42.74
CA MET A 1 6.79 11.70 -41.82
C MET A 1 5.93 10.52 -41.38
N PRO A 2 6.47 9.30 -41.27
CA PRO A 2 5.72 8.19 -40.68
C PRO A 2 5.41 8.50 -39.20
N PRO A 3 4.25 8.06 -38.67
CA PRO A 3 3.91 8.29 -37.28
C PRO A 3 4.94 7.60 -36.37
N SER A 4 5.41 8.33 -35.36
CA SER A 4 6.37 7.85 -34.38
C SER A 4 5.82 6.61 -33.66
N LYS A 5 6.65 5.57 -33.51
CA LYS A 5 6.33 4.39 -32.67
C LYS A 5 6.48 4.68 -31.17
N LEU A 6 6.94 5.87 -30.80
CA LEU A 6 7.07 6.30 -29.42
C LEU A 6 5.67 6.49 -28.83
N LYS A 7 5.44 5.88 -27.66
CA LYS A 7 4.14 5.91 -26.95
C LYS A 7 4.07 7.01 -25.89
N ALA A 8 5.14 7.79 -25.71
CA ALA A 8 5.19 8.87 -24.76
C ALA A 8 4.11 9.91 -25.11
N ARG A 9 3.42 10.41 -24.08
CA ARG A 9 2.42 11.48 -24.19
C ARG A 9 3.02 12.77 -23.65
N GLU A 10 2.48 13.90 -24.07
CA GLU A 10 2.84 15.18 -23.46
C GLU A 10 2.52 15.14 -21.95
N PRO A 11 3.37 15.76 -21.10
CA PRO A 11 3.07 15.86 -19.68
C PRO A 11 1.77 16.65 -19.46
N GLU A 12 0.89 16.10 -18.63
CA GLU A 12 -0.36 16.76 -18.21
C GLU A 12 -0.26 17.14 -16.73
N GLU A 13 -0.86 18.26 -16.36
CA GLU A 13 -1.02 18.62 -14.95
C GLU A 13 -2.05 17.68 -14.32
N VAL A 14 -1.59 16.81 -13.44
CA VAL A 14 -2.44 15.89 -12.69
C VAL A 14 -2.37 16.29 -11.23
N GLN A 15 -3.53 16.53 -10.62
CA GLN A 15 -3.60 16.83 -9.20
C GLN A 15 -3.31 15.56 -8.38
N PRO A 16 -2.56 15.67 -7.27
CA PRO A 16 -2.31 14.53 -6.39
C PRO A 16 -3.63 13.90 -5.93
N GLY A 17 -3.67 12.58 -5.92
CA GLY A 17 -4.82 11.81 -5.43
C GLY A 17 -4.87 11.78 -3.90
N HIS A 18 -5.28 10.64 -3.35
CA HIS A 18 -5.27 10.40 -1.91
C HIS A 18 -3.86 10.17 -1.36
N SER A 19 -3.67 10.42 -0.06
CA SER A 19 -2.36 10.24 0.58
C SER A 19 -2.03 8.77 0.80
N LYS A 20 -0.85 8.32 0.33
CA LYS A 20 -0.27 7.02 0.64
C LYS A 20 0.99 7.25 1.47
N MET A 21 0.92 6.98 2.77
CA MET A 21 2.00 7.31 3.68
C MET A 21 2.37 6.20 4.65
N ILE A 22 3.63 6.23 5.10
CA ILE A 22 4.09 5.51 6.28
C ILE A 22 4.38 6.52 7.39
N ILE A 23 3.95 6.19 8.60
CA ILE A 23 4.35 6.89 9.81
C ILE A 23 5.06 5.90 10.73
N TYR A 24 6.20 6.32 11.29
CA TYR A 24 7.00 5.47 12.15
C TYR A 24 7.60 6.27 13.30
N GLY A 25 8.08 5.61 14.34
CA GLY A 25 8.64 6.28 15.51
C GLY A 25 8.56 5.43 16.77
N PRO A 26 9.13 5.89 17.89
CA PRO A 26 9.14 5.15 19.14
C PRO A 26 7.73 4.82 19.66
N SER A 27 7.64 3.92 20.63
CA SER A 27 6.38 3.69 21.34
C SER A 27 5.90 4.97 22.05
N GLY A 28 4.58 5.15 22.11
CA GLY A 28 3.95 6.26 22.83
C GLY A 28 4.06 7.65 22.19
N VAL A 29 4.65 7.80 21.00
CA VAL A 29 4.75 9.09 20.29
C VAL A 29 3.45 9.56 19.63
N GLY A 30 2.40 8.74 19.63
CA GLY A 30 1.06 9.12 19.18
C GLY A 30 0.68 8.70 17.75
N LYS A 31 1.39 7.73 17.16
CA LYS A 31 1.14 7.22 15.79
C LYS A 31 -0.32 6.79 15.58
N THR A 32 -0.80 5.84 16.40
CA THR A 32 -2.18 5.36 16.40
C THR A 32 -3.19 6.48 16.58
N TRP A 33 -2.93 7.39 17.53
CA TRP A 33 -3.83 8.51 17.81
C TRP A 33 -3.99 9.47 16.63
N PHE A 34 -2.89 9.72 15.92
CA PHE A 34 -2.88 10.51 14.68
C PHE A 34 -3.57 9.77 13.53
N GLY A 35 -3.33 8.46 13.37
CA GLY A 35 -4.06 7.65 12.39
C GLY A 35 -5.57 7.74 12.61
N LEU A 36 -6.04 7.55 13.84
CA LEU A 36 -7.46 7.61 14.17
C LEU A 36 -8.12 9.00 14.07
N SER A 37 -7.35 10.08 13.83
CA SER A 37 -7.95 11.39 13.49
C SER A 37 -8.35 11.52 12.03
N PHE A 38 -7.97 10.58 11.16
CA PHE A 38 -8.38 10.60 9.77
C PHE A 38 -9.89 10.32 9.62
N PRO A 39 -10.52 10.82 8.55
CA PRO A 39 -11.96 10.70 8.37
C PRO A 39 -12.35 9.26 8.01
N LYS A 40 -13.42 8.76 8.63
CA LYS A 40 -14.03 7.43 8.43
C LYS A 40 -12.98 6.32 8.20
N PRO A 41 -12.12 6.04 9.21
CA PRO A 41 -11.02 5.11 9.02
C PRO A 41 -11.48 3.65 9.06
N TYR A 42 -11.02 2.84 8.11
CA TYR A 42 -11.03 1.39 8.17
C TYR A 42 -9.73 0.93 8.84
N TYR A 43 -9.82 0.53 10.11
CA TYR A 43 -8.65 0.33 10.97
C TYR A 43 -8.34 -1.16 11.15
N LEU A 44 -7.22 -1.60 10.60
CA LEU A 44 -6.67 -2.94 10.75
C LEU A 44 -5.64 -2.93 11.90
N ASP A 45 -6.06 -3.43 13.06
CA ASP A 45 -5.23 -3.55 14.27
C ASP A 45 -4.48 -4.87 14.27
N THR A 46 -3.19 -4.85 13.97
CA THR A 46 -2.30 -6.02 14.08
C THR A 46 -1.65 -6.07 15.48
N GLU A 47 -1.58 -4.92 16.17
CA GLU A 47 -1.00 -4.82 17.50
C GLU A 47 -1.91 -5.39 18.59
N GLY A 48 -3.22 -5.19 18.45
CA GLY A 48 -4.24 -5.51 19.46
C GLY A 48 -4.35 -4.44 20.55
N GLY A 49 -3.68 -3.30 20.40
CA GLY A 49 -3.67 -2.24 21.43
C GLY A 49 -4.80 -1.22 21.30
N ALA A 50 -5.51 -1.21 20.17
CA ALA A 50 -6.61 -0.28 19.92
C ALA A 50 -7.99 -0.88 20.29
N ASP A 51 -8.03 -2.09 20.83
CA ASP A 51 -9.20 -2.70 21.46
C ASP A 51 -9.63 -1.96 22.75
N LEU A 52 -8.71 -1.19 23.33
CA LEU A 52 -8.94 -0.34 24.49
C LEU A 52 -10.05 0.70 24.23
N ARG A 53 -10.93 0.86 25.23
CA ARG A 53 -12.13 1.69 25.17
C ARG A 53 -11.96 3.06 24.52
N HIS A 54 -10.92 3.81 24.88
CA HIS A 54 -10.73 5.19 24.39
C HIS A 54 -10.27 5.25 22.92
N TYR A 55 -9.62 4.21 22.41
CA TYR A 55 -9.33 4.09 20.98
C TYR A 55 -10.59 3.72 20.20
N GLN A 56 -11.38 2.77 20.71
CA GLN A 56 -12.68 2.40 20.14
C GLN A 56 -13.66 3.59 20.09
N GLU A 57 -13.74 4.39 21.16
CA GLU A 57 -14.56 5.60 21.22
C GLU A 57 -14.13 6.63 20.16
N ARG A 58 -12.82 6.86 20.00
CA ARG A 58 -12.26 7.77 18.99
C ARG A 58 -12.54 7.27 17.56
N LEU A 59 -12.31 5.99 17.30
CA LEU A 59 -12.57 5.36 16.01
C LEU A 59 -14.06 5.46 15.63
N LYS A 60 -14.96 5.17 16.58
CA LYS A 60 -16.40 5.31 16.40
C LYS A 60 -16.81 6.76 16.13
N ALA A 61 -16.24 7.72 16.87
CA ALA A 61 -16.51 9.14 16.67
C ALA A 61 -16.06 9.64 15.29
N ALA A 62 -15.00 9.06 14.72
CA ALA A 62 -14.53 9.34 13.36
C ALA A 62 -15.38 8.65 12.26
N GLY A 63 -16.38 7.83 12.65
CA GLY A 63 -17.20 7.05 11.72
C GLY A 63 -16.44 5.89 11.08
N GLY A 64 -15.44 5.33 11.79
CA GLY A 64 -14.62 4.24 11.30
C GLY A 64 -15.11 2.85 11.69
N ALA A 65 -14.37 1.85 11.23
CA ALA A 65 -14.56 0.43 11.54
C ALA A 65 -13.25 -0.18 12.07
N TYR A 66 -13.39 -1.23 12.87
CA TYR A 66 -12.30 -1.94 13.53
C TYR A 66 -12.25 -3.39 13.06
N MET A 67 -11.05 -3.87 12.76
CA MET A 67 -10.73 -5.29 12.61
C MET A 67 -9.46 -5.57 13.41
N GLY A 68 -9.48 -6.56 14.29
CA GLY A 68 -8.38 -6.86 15.20
C GLY A 68 -7.69 -8.20 14.95
N PRO A 69 -6.70 -8.58 15.78
CA PRO A 69 -5.98 -9.85 15.61
C PRO A 69 -6.89 -11.07 15.64
N ALA A 70 -7.96 -11.03 16.44
CA ALA A 70 -8.97 -12.08 16.52
C ALA A 70 -9.77 -12.25 15.21
N ASP A 71 -9.83 -11.22 14.39
CA ASP A 71 -10.53 -11.20 13.10
C ASP A 71 -9.60 -11.55 11.92
N GLY A 72 -8.30 -11.77 12.18
CA GLY A 72 -7.34 -12.23 11.17
C GLY A 72 -6.33 -11.19 10.66
N THR A 73 -6.18 -10.03 11.30
CA THR A 73 -5.24 -8.98 10.84
C THR A 73 -3.75 -9.34 10.91
N LEU A 74 -3.39 -10.50 11.48
CA LEU A 74 -2.03 -11.04 11.45
C LEU A 74 -1.76 -11.95 10.24
N ASP A 75 -2.77 -12.20 9.40
CA ASP A 75 -2.66 -12.98 8.17
C ASP A 75 -2.73 -12.06 6.94
N PHE A 76 -1.74 -12.15 6.06
CA PHE A 76 -1.70 -11.35 4.83
C PHE A 76 -2.87 -11.67 3.91
N GLY A 77 -3.35 -12.92 3.86
CA GLY A 77 -4.48 -13.31 3.02
C GLY A 77 -5.76 -12.58 3.43
N ALA A 78 -6.07 -12.59 4.72
CA ALA A 78 -7.21 -11.85 5.28
C ALA A 78 -7.08 -10.35 5.04
N VAL A 79 -5.91 -9.75 5.33
CA VAL A 79 -5.67 -8.31 5.09
C VAL A 79 -5.80 -7.95 3.60
N LEU A 80 -5.28 -8.78 2.70
CA LEU A 80 -5.39 -8.56 1.26
C LEU A 80 -6.83 -8.67 0.78
N ALA A 81 -7.62 -9.61 1.31
CA ALA A 81 -9.03 -9.74 0.99
C ALA A 81 -9.82 -8.47 1.36
N GLU A 82 -9.59 -7.93 2.56
CA GLU A 82 -10.21 -6.67 2.99
C GLU A 82 -9.83 -5.50 2.11
N ILE A 83 -8.55 -5.39 1.74
CA ILE A 83 -8.06 -4.36 0.83
C ILE A 83 -8.70 -4.50 -0.55
N GLN A 84 -8.89 -5.73 -1.04
CA GLN A 84 -9.58 -5.99 -2.31
C GLN A 84 -11.05 -5.57 -2.24
N THR A 85 -11.75 -5.90 -1.15
CA THR A 85 -13.13 -5.45 -0.90
C THR A 85 -13.22 -3.93 -0.88
N LEU A 86 -12.34 -3.24 -0.14
CA LEU A 86 -12.26 -1.78 -0.15
C LEU A 86 -11.98 -1.22 -1.56
N ALA A 87 -11.17 -1.93 -2.35
CA ALA A 87 -10.85 -1.48 -3.70
C ALA A 87 -11.99 -1.65 -4.69
N THR A 88 -13.00 -2.48 -4.41
CA THR A 88 -13.95 -2.97 -5.43
C THR A 88 -15.41 -2.78 -5.08
N GLU A 89 -15.74 -2.69 -3.80
CA GLU A 89 -17.10 -2.48 -3.33
C GLU A 89 -17.37 -1.02 -2.98
N GLN A 90 -18.63 -0.60 -3.11
CA GLN A 90 -19.05 0.71 -2.67
C GLN A 90 -19.11 0.76 -1.13
N HIS A 91 -18.34 1.66 -0.53
CA HIS A 91 -18.32 1.85 0.92
C HIS A 91 -18.17 3.33 1.30
N GLY A 92 -18.37 3.64 2.59
CA GLY A 92 -18.25 5.00 3.11
C GLY A 92 -16.87 5.39 3.65
N TYR A 93 -15.92 4.45 3.74
CA TYR A 93 -14.60 4.71 4.33
C TYR A 93 -13.72 5.59 3.44
N LYS A 94 -12.88 6.42 4.08
CA LYS A 94 -11.98 7.35 3.37
C LYS A 94 -10.50 7.08 3.64
N THR A 95 -10.19 6.32 4.67
CA THR A 95 -8.81 6.06 5.08
C THR A 95 -8.64 4.61 5.51
N LEU A 96 -7.72 3.88 4.89
CA LEU A 96 -7.25 2.59 5.37
C LEU A 96 -6.08 2.83 6.33
N ILE A 97 -6.11 2.20 7.50
CA ILE A 97 -5.02 2.24 8.47
C ILE A 97 -4.57 0.82 8.77
N ILE A 98 -3.27 0.55 8.72
CA ILE A 98 -2.67 -0.72 9.15
C ILE A 98 -1.74 -0.42 10.32
N ASP A 99 -2.14 -0.84 11.53
CA ASP A 99 -1.42 -0.58 12.77
C ASP A 99 -1.07 -1.88 13.52
N SER A 100 0.12 -2.43 13.38
CA SER A 100 1.27 -1.97 12.60
C SER A 100 1.51 -2.86 11.37
N ILE A 101 1.98 -2.25 10.28
CA ILE A 101 2.50 -2.98 9.13
C ILE A 101 3.78 -3.75 9.49
N THR A 102 4.53 -3.29 10.50
CA THR A 102 5.69 -4.00 11.05
C THR A 102 5.29 -5.36 11.58
N LYS A 103 4.28 -5.42 12.45
CA LYS A 103 3.89 -6.68 13.08
C LYS A 103 3.24 -7.65 12.09
N LEU A 104 2.46 -7.18 11.12
CA LEU A 104 1.98 -8.02 10.03
C LEU A 104 3.15 -8.65 9.24
N TYR A 105 4.14 -7.84 8.87
CA TYR A 105 5.31 -8.31 8.13
C TYR A 105 6.14 -9.32 8.94
N GLN A 106 6.41 -9.03 10.21
CA GLN A 106 7.21 -9.89 11.08
C GLN A 106 6.47 -11.18 11.46
N ALA A 107 5.15 -11.14 11.64
CA ALA A 107 4.33 -12.33 11.90
C ALA A 107 4.39 -13.32 10.72
N ALA A 108 4.31 -12.82 9.49
CA ALA A 108 4.44 -13.66 8.30
C ALA A 108 5.84 -14.32 8.18
N ILE A 109 6.90 -13.58 8.52
CA ILE A 109 8.26 -14.13 8.57
C ILE A 109 8.35 -15.22 9.63
N ALA A 110 7.83 -14.96 10.84
CA ALA A 110 7.89 -15.92 11.95
C ALA A 110 7.13 -17.21 11.62
N ALA A 111 5.92 -17.11 11.05
CA ALA A 111 5.12 -18.27 10.65
C ALA A 111 5.82 -19.12 9.58
N GLU A 112 6.44 -18.49 8.58
CA GLU A 112 7.19 -19.23 7.56
C GLU A 112 8.49 -19.83 8.13
N ALA A 113 9.18 -19.13 9.05
CA ALA A 113 10.35 -19.67 9.72
C ALA A 113 10.03 -20.93 10.53
N GLU A 114 8.91 -20.92 11.27
CA GLU A 114 8.43 -22.09 12.02
C GLU A 114 8.13 -23.28 11.09
N LYS A 115 7.47 -23.02 9.96
CA LYS A 115 7.16 -24.04 8.95
C LYS A 115 8.42 -24.61 8.27
N LEU A 116 9.43 -23.77 8.03
CA LEU A 116 10.67 -24.21 7.39
C LEU A 116 11.60 -24.95 8.37
N GLY A 117 11.57 -24.60 9.66
CA GLY A 117 12.46 -25.18 10.68
C GLY A 117 13.93 -25.04 10.27
N GLU A 118 14.67 -26.14 10.27
CA GLU A 118 16.09 -26.18 9.86
C GLU A 118 16.33 -25.76 8.40
N LYS A 119 15.28 -25.71 7.57
CA LYS A 119 15.37 -25.26 6.17
C LYS A 119 15.32 -23.74 6.02
N ASP A 120 15.14 -22.98 7.11
CA ASP A 120 15.23 -21.51 7.07
C ASP A 120 16.69 -21.05 6.95
N ALA A 121 17.27 -21.28 5.77
CA ALA A 121 18.62 -20.86 5.43
C ALA A 121 18.58 -19.59 4.58
N PHE A 122 19.53 -18.68 4.83
CA PHE A 122 19.73 -17.46 4.03
C PHE A 122 18.49 -16.55 3.92
N GLY A 123 17.66 -16.50 4.96
CA GLY A 123 16.45 -15.66 5.00
C GLY A 123 15.34 -16.17 4.08
N ALA A 124 15.21 -17.50 3.94
CA ALA A 124 14.15 -18.12 3.14
C ALA A 124 12.76 -17.71 3.65
N SER A 125 12.57 -17.62 4.97
CA SER A 125 11.34 -17.15 5.62
C SER A 125 10.90 -15.75 5.21
N LYS A 126 11.83 -14.87 4.79
CA LYS A 126 11.51 -13.53 4.32
C LYS A 126 10.88 -13.50 2.93
N LYS A 127 11.11 -14.51 2.08
CA LYS A 127 10.69 -14.46 0.67
C LYS A 127 9.17 -14.40 0.51
N PRO A 128 8.36 -15.22 1.20
CA PRO A 128 6.91 -15.14 1.10
C PRO A 128 6.33 -13.85 1.70
N ALA A 129 6.90 -13.36 2.81
CA ALA A 129 6.50 -12.08 3.40
C ALA A 129 6.79 -10.90 2.44
N ILE A 130 7.94 -10.90 1.76
CA ILE A 130 8.26 -9.90 0.73
C ILE A 130 7.31 -9.98 -0.46
N ALA A 131 6.94 -11.19 -0.90
CA ALA A 131 5.95 -11.36 -1.96
C ALA A 131 4.59 -10.77 -1.54
N SER A 132 4.16 -11.05 -0.31
CA SER A 132 2.90 -10.51 0.25
C SER A 132 2.92 -8.98 0.38
N MET A 133 4.05 -8.40 0.82
CA MET A 133 4.23 -6.95 0.84
C MET A 133 4.13 -6.31 -0.55
N ARG A 134 4.67 -6.96 -1.59
CA ARG A 134 4.53 -6.47 -2.97
C ARG A 134 3.08 -6.47 -3.43
N ARG A 135 2.32 -7.52 -3.10
CA ARG A 135 0.87 -7.56 -3.38
C ARG A 135 0.12 -6.47 -2.66
N LEU A 136 0.43 -6.26 -1.38
CA LEU A 136 -0.19 -5.22 -0.56
C LEU A 136 0.06 -3.84 -1.16
N VAL A 137 1.29 -3.54 -1.58
CA VAL A 137 1.63 -2.30 -2.29
C VAL A 137 0.85 -2.19 -3.61
N ALA A 138 0.82 -3.26 -4.41
CA ALA A 138 0.09 -3.28 -5.67
C ALA A 138 -1.38 -2.86 -5.53
N TRP A 139 -2.04 -3.34 -4.47
CA TRP A 139 -3.41 -2.97 -4.16
C TRP A 139 -3.53 -1.57 -3.57
N ILE A 140 -2.62 -1.16 -2.68
CA ILE A 140 -2.57 0.19 -2.12
C ILE A 140 -2.46 1.27 -3.21
N ASP A 141 -1.67 1.01 -4.26
CA ASP A 141 -1.50 1.92 -5.41
C ASP A 141 -2.79 2.08 -6.22
N ARG A 142 -3.65 1.05 -6.20
CA ARG A 142 -4.93 1.03 -6.93
C ARG A 142 -6.10 1.53 -6.09
N LEU A 143 -5.97 1.57 -4.77
CA LEU A 143 -7.01 2.06 -3.87
C LEU A 143 -7.24 3.57 -4.10
N ASP A 144 -8.47 3.97 -4.38
CA ASP A 144 -8.86 5.39 -4.41
C ASP A 144 -9.27 5.86 -3.00
N MET A 145 -8.35 5.83 -2.05
CA MET A 145 -8.56 6.30 -0.67
C MET A 145 -7.23 6.56 0.04
N ASN A 146 -7.25 7.25 1.18
CA ASN A 146 -6.01 7.46 1.95
C ASN A 146 -5.52 6.14 2.55
N VAL A 147 -4.21 5.99 2.67
CA VAL A 147 -3.58 4.84 3.33
C VAL A 147 -2.53 5.33 4.31
N VAL A 148 -2.67 4.90 5.56
CA VAL A 148 -1.74 5.17 6.65
C VAL A 148 -1.16 3.86 7.15
N LEU A 149 0.09 3.60 6.77
CA LEU A 149 0.85 2.47 7.28
C LEU A 149 1.57 2.91 8.56
N ILE A 150 1.24 2.31 9.70
CA ILE A 150 1.93 2.59 10.96
C ILE A 150 3.02 1.54 11.16
N ALA A 151 4.24 1.97 11.40
CA ALA A 151 5.39 1.09 11.59
C ALA A 151 6.12 1.38 12.90
N HIS A 152 6.82 0.36 13.39
CA HIS A 152 7.87 0.55 14.39
C HIS A 152 9.09 1.21 13.74
N GLU A 153 9.97 1.76 14.57
CA GLU A 153 11.25 2.26 14.10
C GLU A 153 12.39 1.31 14.49
N GLU A 154 13.38 1.21 13.62
CA GLU A 154 14.67 0.57 13.90
C GLU A 154 15.82 1.54 13.61
N SER A 155 17.00 1.23 14.14
CA SER A 155 18.21 2.00 13.87
C SER A 155 18.67 1.81 12.43
N GLU A 156 18.87 2.91 11.73
CA GLU A 156 19.54 2.93 10.43
C GLU A 156 21.05 2.96 10.67
N TRP A 157 21.77 1.98 10.12
CA TRP A 157 23.21 1.84 10.31
C TRP A 157 23.97 2.21 9.04
N GLY A 158 24.92 3.13 9.18
CA GLY A 158 25.85 3.51 8.12
C GLY A 158 27.30 3.26 8.55
N VAL A 159 28.23 3.54 7.64
CA VAL A 159 29.66 3.48 7.92
C VAL A 159 30.21 4.91 7.96
N ILE A 160 30.62 5.36 9.15
CA ILE A 160 31.29 6.65 9.35
C ILE A 160 32.71 6.33 9.83
N ASN A 161 33.73 6.82 9.13
CA ASN A 161 35.15 6.58 9.45
C ASN A 161 35.51 5.09 9.59
N GLY A 162 34.91 4.24 8.75
CA GLY A 162 35.14 2.78 8.78
C GLY A 162 34.47 2.04 9.94
N GLN A 163 33.70 2.74 10.80
CA GLN A 163 32.95 2.15 11.90
C GLN A 163 31.46 2.12 11.58
N ARG A 164 30.80 1.02 11.97
CA ARG A 164 29.35 0.89 11.89
C ARG A 164 28.74 1.79 12.97
N THR A 165 28.06 2.84 12.53
CA THR A 165 27.49 3.87 13.41
C THR A 165 26.02 4.05 13.06
N GLU A 166 25.20 4.30 14.06
CA GLU A 166 23.80 4.67 13.84
C GLU A 166 23.76 6.05 13.15
N VAL A 167 23.19 6.09 11.95
CA VAL A 167 23.09 7.32 11.13
C VAL A 167 21.68 7.90 11.12
N GLY A 168 20.70 7.14 11.60
CA GLY A 168 19.31 7.57 11.60
C GLY A 168 18.36 6.53 12.18
N LYS A 169 17.07 6.76 11.93
CA LYS A 169 15.98 5.83 12.24
C LYS A 169 15.16 5.62 10.98
N GLN A 170 14.80 4.37 10.73
CA GLN A 170 13.95 3.97 9.61
C GLN A 170 12.78 3.13 10.09
N ALA A 171 11.77 2.93 9.25
CA ALA A 171 10.66 2.03 9.55
C ALA A 171 11.13 0.56 9.54
N ASP A 172 10.78 -0.20 10.58
CA ASP A 172 11.08 -1.63 10.71
C ASP A 172 10.09 -2.45 9.87
N VAL A 173 10.33 -2.49 8.56
CA VAL A 173 9.49 -3.14 7.55
C VAL A 173 10.34 -3.61 6.37
N TRP A 174 9.71 -4.14 5.32
CA TRP A 174 10.38 -4.34 4.04
C TRP A 174 10.99 -3.01 3.53
N ASN A 175 12.31 -2.95 3.45
CA ASN A 175 13.08 -1.75 3.11
C ASN A 175 12.64 -1.04 1.82
N LYS A 176 12.08 -1.76 0.85
CA LYS A 176 11.60 -1.14 -0.39
C LYS A 176 10.29 -0.37 -0.23
N LEU A 177 9.49 -0.64 0.81
CA LEU A 177 8.18 0.00 1.03
C LEU A 177 8.28 1.53 1.02
N VAL A 178 9.34 2.10 1.59
CA VAL A 178 9.56 3.57 1.61
C VAL A 178 9.70 4.16 0.20
N TYR A 179 10.16 3.37 -0.78
CA TYR A 179 10.24 3.79 -2.17
C TYR A 179 8.89 3.68 -2.90
N GLU A 180 7.98 2.84 -2.44
CA GLU A 180 6.67 2.64 -3.08
C GLU A 180 5.69 3.77 -2.70
N ILE A 181 5.60 4.11 -1.41
CA ILE A 181 4.72 5.16 -0.87
C ILE A 181 5.15 6.59 -1.22
N ASP A 182 4.30 7.61 -1.11
CA ASP A 182 4.69 9.00 -1.47
C ASP A 182 5.28 9.82 -0.33
N LEU A 183 4.90 9.49 0.92
CA LEU A 183 5.25 10.25 2.11
C LEU A 183 5.70 9.33 3.25
N SER A 184 6.81 9.70 3.89
CA SER A 184 7.34 9.03 5.08
C SER A 184 7.54 10.05 6.19
N LEU A 185 6.91 9.81 7.34
CA LEU A 185 6.94 10.68 8.51
C LEU A 185 7.51 9.95 9.72
N GLN A 186 8.54 10.51 10.34
CA GLN A 186 8.97 10.06 11.65
C GLN A 186 8.27 10.86 12.75
N CYS A 187 7.40 10.20 13.51
CA CYS A 187 6.75 10.76 14.67
C CYS A 187 7.71 10.81 15.87
N ALA A 188 7.81 11.96 16.51
CA ALA A 188 8.67 12.17 17.69
C ALA A 188 7.97 13.00 18.77
N LYS A 189 8.44 12.87 20.01
CA LYS A 189 8.10 13.80 21.09
C LYS A 189 9.20 14.85 21.23
N ARG A 190 8.81 16.12 21.33
CA ARG A 190 9.69 17.25 21.64
C ARG A 190 9.09 18.01 22.83
N GLY A 191 9.57 17.70 24.03
CA GLY A 191 8.94 18.15 25.27
C GLY A 191 7.47 17.69 25.35
N PRO A 192 6.50 18.61 25.57
CA PRO A 192 5.08 18.24 25.60
C PRO A 192 4.46 18.05 24.20
N LYS A 193 5.16 18.43 23.14
CA LYS A 193 4.63 18.40 21.77
C LYS A 193 4.94 17.08 21.09
N ARG A 194 4.05 16.67 20.19
CA ARG A 194 4.28 15.59 19.22
C ARG A 194 4.46 16.23 17.85
N VAL A 195 5.47 15.80 17.11
CA VAL A 195 5.79 16.31 15.78
C VAL A 195 5.93 15.16 14.79
N ALA A 196 5.64 15.44 13.53
CA ALA A 196 6.00 14.61 12.39
C ALA A 196 7.20 15.25 11.69
N VAL A 197 8.30 14.51 11.55
CA VAL A 197 9.47 14.93 10.75
C VAL A 197 9.36 14.27 9.38
N VAL A 198 9.39 15.07 8.31
CA VAL A 198 9.36 14.57 6.94
C VAL A 198 10.69 13.91 6.61
N ARG A 199 10.65 12.61 6.31
CA ARG A 199 11.84 11.81 6.01
C ARG A 199 11.98 11.47 4.53
N LYS A 200 10.84 11.42 3.83
CA LYS A 200 10.77 11.28 2.38
C LYS A 200 9.45 11.86 1.91
N SER A 201 9.46 12.58 0.80
CA SER A 201 8.24 13.16 0.22
C SER A 201 8.36 13.32 -1.29
N ARG A 202 7.26 13.07 -2.00
CA ARG A 202 7.05 13.49 -3.39
C ARG A 202 6.10 14.69 -3.51
N LEU A 203 5.71 15.27 -2.37
CA LEU A 203 4.63 16.22 -2.25
C LEU A 203 5.16 17.61 -1.87
N ILE A 204 4.70 18.64 -2.58
CA ILE A 204 5.14 20.04 -2.38
C ILE A 204 4.86 20.52 -0.95
N GLY A 205 3.74 20.11 -0.34
CA GLY A 205 3.33 20.51 1.02
C GLY A 205 4.13 19.84 2.16
N PHE A 206 5.05 18.93 1.83
CA PHE A 206 5.88 18.21 2.79
C PHE A 206 7.37 18.22 2.36
N PRO A 207 8.06 19.36 2.46
CA PRO A 207 9.51 19.45 2.27
C PRO A 207 10.29 18.46 3.15
N GLU A 208 11.27 17.76 2.56
CA GLU A 208 12.12 16.84 3.30
C GLU A 208 12.91 17.55 4.41
N GLY A 209 12.97 16.95 5.60
CA GLY A 209 13.62 17.50 6.78
C GLY A 209 12.78 18.48 7.59
N GLU A 210 11.65 18.98 7.06
CA GLU A 210 10.72 19.82 7.83
C GLU A 210 10.05 19.00 8.94
N ASP A 211 9.75 19.66 10.06
CA ASP A 211 8.82 19.12 11.06
C ASP A 211 7.59 20.00 11.26
N PHE A 212 6.48 19.35 11.58
CA PHE A 212 5.20 20.00 11.82
C PHE A 212 4.45 19.29 12.97
N PRO A 213 3.43 19.93 13.57
CA PRO A 213 2.62 19.30 14.61
C PRO A 213 2.05 17.96 14.13
N LEU A 214 2.13 16.91 14.95
CA LEU A 214 1.49 15.62 14.67
C LEU A 214 -0.02 15.74 14.94
N ASP A 215 -0.69 16.50 14.08
CA ASP A 215 -2.10 16.85 14.15
C ASP A 215 -2.75 16.76 12.77
N TYR A 216 -4.00 16.28 12.72
CA TYR A 216 -4.70 16.06 11.47
C TYR A 216 -5.08 17.37 10.77
N ALA A 217 -5.42 18.44 11.50
CA ALA A 217 -5.81 19.69 10.86
C ALA A 217 -4.62 20.35 10.14
N ASP A 218 -3.44 20.32 10.76
CA ASP A 218 -2.18 20.72 10.12
C ASP A 218 -1.89 19.86 8.88
N PHE A 219 -1.97 18.53 9.04
CA PHE A 219 -1.74 17.59 7.92
C PHE A 219 -2.70 17.83 6.75
N ALA A 220 -4.00 17.94 7.02
CA ALA A 220 -5.03 18.14 6.01
C ALA A 220 -4.87 19.49 5.29
N THR A 221 -4.42 20.53 5.99
CA THR A 221 -4.12 21.83 5.39
C THR A 221 -2.93 21.74 4.44
N ARG A 222 -1.86 21.02 4.83
CA ARG A 222 -0.67 20.82 4.00
C ARG A 222 -0.93 19.95 2.78
N TYR A 223 -1.74 18.91 2.92
CA TYR A 223 -2.04 17.98 1.84
C TYR A 223 -3.09 18.52 0.85
N GLY A 224 -4.06 19.27 1.37
CA GLY A 224 -5.29 19.65 0.66
C GLY A 224 -6.48 18.91 1.26
N ARG A 225 -7.33 19.63 1.99
CA ARG A 225 -8.45 19.04 2.75
C ARG A 225 -9.46 18.36 1.83
N ASP A 226 -9.75 18.97 0.68
CA ASP A 226 -10.60 18.42 -0.36
C ASP A 226 -10.13 17.05 -0.86
N ARG A 227 -8.81 16.80 -0.84
CA ARG A 227 -8.22 15.51 -1.26
C ARG A 227 -8.31 14.46 -0.17
N ILE A 228 -7.88 14.83 1.03
CA ILE A 228 -7.81 13.87 2.14
C ILE A 228 -9.22 13.50 2.65
N GLU A 229 -10.22 14.35 2.40
CA GLU A 229 -11.62 14.10 2.76
C GLU A 229 -12.49 13.66 1.57
N ALA A 230 -11.92 13.45 0.38
CA ALA A 230 -12.66 12.95 -0.78
C ALA A 230 -13.24 11.54 -0.50
N GLU A 231 -14.39 11.24 -1.12
CA GLU A 231 -15.00 9.91 -1.08
C GLU A 231 -14.20 8.94 -1.94
N SER A 232 -14.13 7.69 -1.50
CA SER A 232 -13.47 6.63 -2.25
C SER A 232 -14.28 6.20 -3.47
N LYS A 233 -13.61 5.93 -4.59
CA LYS A 233 -14.23 5.37 -5.79
C LYS A 233 -13.78 3.92 -5.99
N PRO A 234 -14.74 2.97 -6.07
CA PRO A 234 -14.41 1.59 -6.38
C PRO A 234 -13.73 1.45 -7.74
N LEU A 235 -12.76 0.56 -7.82
CA LEU A 235 -12.15 0.12 -9.07
C LEU A 235 -13.17 -0.68 -9.87
N THR A 236 -13.35 -0.29 -11.13
CA THR A 236 -14.11 -1.10 -12.08
C THR A 236 -13.24 -2.27 -12.56
N LEU A 237 -13.43 -3.44 -11.95
CA LEU A 237 -12.77 -4.68 -12.38
C LEU A 237 -13.24 -5.11 -13.77
N ALA A 238 -12.42 -5.92 -14.44
CA ALA A 238 -12.76 -6.53 -15.70
C ALA A 238 -14.05 -7.36 -15.57
N THR A 239 -14.95 -7.19 -16.54
CA THR A 239 -16.23 -7.91 -16.56
C THR A 239 -16.01 -9.41 -16.79
N PRO A 240 -16.94 -10.28 -16.35
CA PRO A 240 -16.85 -11.72 -16.63
C PRO A 240 -16.71 -12.02 -18.13
N ASP A 241 -17.38 -11.24 -18.99
CA ASP A 241 -17.28 -11.39 -20.45
C ASP A 241 -15.87 -11.03 -20.97
N GLN A 242 -15.23 -9.99 -20.42
CA GLN A 242 -13.85 -9.66 -20.76
C GLN A 242 -12.86 -10.75 -20.31
N ILE A 243 -13.06 -11.32 -19.12
CA ILE A 243 -12.22 -12.41 -18.61
C ILE A 243 -12.37 -13.64 -19.52
N LYS A 244 -13.61 -14.04 -19.79
CA LYS A 244 -13.92 -15.15 -20.68
C LYS A 244 -13.35 -14.94 -22.08
N GLU A 245 -13.48 -13.73 -22.62
CA GLU A 245 -12.90 -13.42 -23.93
C GLU A 245 -11.36 -13.56 -23.93
N ILE A 246 -10.68 -13.16 -22.86
CA ILE A 246 -9.22 -13.37 -22.74
C ILE A 246 -8.90 -14.87 -22.74
N GLU A 247 -9.64 -15.67 -21.98
CA GLU A 247 -9.48 -17.13 -21.92
C GLU A 247 -9.69 -17.76 -23.31
N ASP A 248 -10.81 -17.45 -23.97
CA ASP A 248 -11.16 -17.96 -25.31
C ASP A 248 -10.08 -17.59 -26.35
N LEU A 249 -9.56 -16.35 -26.29
CA LEU A 249 -8.51 -15.89 -27.19
C LEU A 249 -7.16 -16.57 -26.93
N LEU A 250 -6.82 -16.88 -25.67
CA LEU A 250 -5.60 -17.60 -25.33
C LEU A 250 -5.60 -19.05 -25.84
N GLU A 251 -6.77 -19.69 -25.89
CA GLU A 251 -6.92 -21.02 -26.50
C GLU A 251 -6.80 -20.98 -28.03
N THR A 252 -7.26 -19.88 -28.65
CA THR A 252 -7.34 -19.75 -30.11
C THR A 252 -6.02 -19.26 -30.73
N VAL A 253 -5.29 -18.41 -30.03
CA VAL A 253 -4.15 -17.66 -30.58
C VAL A 253 -2.83 -18.22 -30.07
N LYS A 254 -1.87 -18.44 -30.98
CA LYS A 254 -0.50 -18.75 -30.57
C LYS A 254 0.14 -17.56 -29.87
N THR A 255 0.31 -17.68 -28.56
CA THR A 255 1.08 -16.73 -27.74
C THR A 255 2.40 -17.34 -27.28
N ASP A 256 3.34 -16.49 -26.91
CA ASP A 256 4.53 -16.93 -26.20
C ASP A 256 4.10 -17.56 -24.85
N PRO A 257 4.77 -18.62 -24.36
CA PRO A 257 4.38 -19.29 -23.11
C PRO A 257 4.32 -18.35 -21.90
N ASP A 258 5.09 -17.27 -21.92
CA ASP A 258 5.18 -16.26 -20.86
C ASP A 258 4.33 -15.00 -21.13
N PHE A 259 3.49 -15.00 -22.17
CA PHE A 259 2.73 -13.82 -22.57
C PHE A 259 1.84 -13.29 -21.44
N MET A 260 1.04 -14.17 -20.84
CA MET A 260 0.14 -13.78 -19.76
C MET A 260 0.90 -13.39 -18.50
N GLU A 261 1.99 -14.09 -18.16
CA GLU A 261 2.86 -13.71 -17.05
C GLU A 261 3.41 -12.29 -17.24
N LYS A 262 3.89 -11.95 -18.44
CA LYS A 262 4.35 -10.59 -18.77
C LYS A 262 3.24 -9.55 -18.66
N CYS A 263 2.03 -9.86 -19.13
CA CYS A 263 0.88 -8.96 -19.04
C CYS A 263 0.48 -8.70 -17.60
N LEU A 264 0.29 -9.76 -16.80
CA LEU A 264 -0.06 -9.68 -15.39
C LEU A 264 1.00 -8.92 -14.60
N LYS A 265 2.28 -9.22 -14.80
CA LYS A 265 3.40 -8.50 -14.19
C LYS A 265 3.43 -7.01 -14.56
N LYS A 266 3.11 -6.66 -15.81
CA LYS A 266 3.03 -5.27 -16.27
C LYS A 266 1.91 -4.50 -15.55
N PHE A 267 0.80 -5.16 -15.25
CA PHE A 267 -0.34 -4.55 -14.57
C PHE A 267 -0.30 -4.73 -13.05
N ASN A 268 0.78 -5.34 -12.53
CA ASN A 268 0.94 -5.68 -11.12
C ASN A 268 -0.26 -6.50 -10.58
N ALA A 269 -0.73 -7.45 -11.40
CA ALA A 269 -1.82 -8.37 -11.11
C ALA A 269 -1.28 -9.79 -10.98
N GLU A 270 -1.88 -10.63 -10.14
CA GLU A 270 -1.54 -12.05 -10.02
C GLU A 270 -2.45 -12.97 -10.84
N GLY A 271 -3.63 -12.48 -11.20
CA GLY A 271 -4.63 -13.23 -11.96
C GLY A 271 -5.47 -12.33 -12.85
N LEU A 272 -6.18 -12.96 -13.79
CA LEU A 272 -7.08 -12.26 -14.71
C LEU A 272 -8.15 -11.45 -13.96
N THR A 273 -8.66 -12.00 -12.86
CA THR A 273 -9.69 -11.36 -12.01
C THR A 273 -9.23 -10.08 -11.33
N GLU A 274 -7.92 -9.85 -11.23
CA GLU A 274 -7.37 -8.61 -10.68
C GLU A 274 -7.23 -7.52 -11.74
N LEU A 275 -7.48 -7.78 -13.03
CA LEU A 275 -7.43 -6.75 -14.06
C LEU A 275 -8.63 -5.81 -13.96
N ASN A 276 -8.42 -4.51 -14.22
CA ASN A 276 -9.51 -3.56 -14.47
C ASN A 276 -9.98 -3.61 -15.93
N GLU A 277 -11.14 -3.01 -16.24
CA GLU A 277 -11.71 -3.03 -17.59
C GLU A 277 -10.74 -2.52 -18.66
N THR A 278 -9.98 -1.46 -18.37
CA THR A 278 -9.02 -0.87 -19.31
C THR A 278 -7.84 -1.80 -19.57
N GLN A 279 -7.34 -2.46 -18.53
CA GLN A 279 -6.26 -3.43 -18.62
C GLN A 279 -6.70 -4.68 -19.38
N ALA A 280 -7.88 -5.22 -19.06
CA ALA A 280 -8.45 -6.36 -19.77
C ALA A 280 -8.68 -6.03 -21.26
N ALA A 281 -9.26 -4.87 -21.58
CA ALA A 281 -9.41 -4.41 -22.96
C ALA A 281 -8.06 -4.29 -23.69
N ALA A 282 -7.00 -3.87 -23.00
CA ALA A 282 -5.65 -3.82 -23.57
C ALA A 282 -5.08 -5.22 -23.84
N VAL A 283 -5.33 -6.21 -22.97
CA VAL A 283 -4.97 -7.62 -23.19
C VAL A 283 -5.74 -8.20 -24.37
N ILE A 284 -7.07 -8.05 -24.40
CA ILE A 284 -7.95 -8.47 -25.50
C ILE A 284 -7.45 -7.88 -26.83
N THR A 285 -7.16 -6.58 -26.86
CA THR A 285 -6.64 -5.91 -28.07
C THR A 285 -5.29 -6.49 -28.50
N ALA A 286 -4.40 -6.84 -27.57
CA ALA A 286 -3.12 -7.46 -27.88
C ALA A 286 -3.26 -8.89 -28.43
N LEU A 287 -4.19 -9.67 -27.87
CA LEU A 287 -4.51 -11.03 -28.32
C LEU A 287 -5.18 -11.03 -29.69
N ARG A 288 -6.18 -10.16 -29.92
CA ARG A 288 -6.87 -10.02 -31.21
C ARG A 288 -5.92 -9.71 -32.36
N LYS A 289 -4.85 -8.93 -32.12
CA LYS A 289 -3.82 -8.64 -33.14
C LYS A 289 -3.00 -9.85 -33.56
N LYS A 290 -3.00 -10.91 -32.76
CA LYS A 290 -2.29 -12.16 -33.03
C LYS A 290 -3.20 -13.22 -33.67
N ILE A 291 -4.50 -12.94 -33.86
CA ILE A 291 -5.41 -13.81 -34.61
C ILE A 291 -4.85 -13.95 -36.04
N PRO A 292 -4.66 -15.18 -36.56
CA PRO A 292 -4.23 -15.38 -37.94
C PRO A 292 -5.28 -14.75 -38.86
N THR A 293 -4.90 -13.70 -39.62
CA THR A 293 -5.74 -13.23 -40.73
C THR A 293 -5.87 -14.37 -41.71
N THR A 294 -7.06 -14.97 -41.77
CA THR A 294 -7.43 -15.93 -42.80
C THR A 294 -7.30 -15.20 -44.14
N LYS A 295 -6.33 -15.62 -44.96
CA LYS A 295 -6.36 -15.38 -46.40
C LYS A 295 -7.15 -16.49 -47.05
#